data_AF-A0A2T6FHF2-F1
#
_entry.id   AF-A0A2T6FHF2-F1
#
_cell.length_a   1.000
_cell.length_b   1.000
_cell.length_c   1.000
_cell.angle_alpha   90.00
_cell.angle_beta   90.00
_cell.angle_gamma   90.00
#
_symmetry.space_group_name_H-M   'P 1'
#
loop_
_entity.id
_entity.type
_entity.pdbx_description
1 polymer ?
#
loop_
_entity_poly.entity_id
_entity_poly.type
_entity_poly.pdbx_seq_one_letter_code
_entity_poly.pdbx_strand_id
1 'polypeptide(L)'
;MYLKLINDKFYESTVYVKEPDNIAVDVNFLRGRLITQSLVLPIVYTTNGKSGDEVRDFLDTSYPLMSKRFVELLRAGGVDNLQLFPAVIKSEVDGSVWEDYYAVNVLGLIACADMDNSDYDEIMPGHYRFRELAIQAEKANDALLFRLQEDATIMVIQKSVGQFIRSQDPDKKLKGWSVGKIIQ
;
A
#
# COMPACT_ATOMS: atom_id res chain seq x y z
N MET A 1 1.75 12.98 14.02
CA MET A 1 1.74 11.56 14.42
C MET A 1 1.55 10.71 13.17
N TYR A 2 2.33 9.62 13.07
CA TYR A 2 2.36 8.73 11.93
C TYR A 2 1.98 7.30 12.32
N LEU A 3 1.53 6.53 11.34
CA LEU A 3 1.12 5.14 11.46
C LEU A 3 1.65 4.35 10.26
N LYS A 4 1.75 3.03 10.39
CA LYS A 4 1.99 2.15 9.23
C LYS A 4 0.67 1.93 8.51
N LEU A 5 0.60 2.13 7.21
CA LEU A 5 -0.52 1.65 6.40
C LEU A 5 -0.26 0.18 6.06
N ILE A 6 -1.16 -0.72 6.44
CA ILE A 6 -0.92 -2.17 6.37
C ILE A 6 -2.14 -2.92 5.86
N ASN A 7 -1.92 -4.14 5.35
CA ASN A 7 -2.98 -5.10 5.16
C ASN A 7 -3.70 -5.36 6.49
N ASP A 8 -5.03 -5.34 6.48
CA ASP A 8 -5.81 -5.70 7.66
C ASP A 8 -5.65 -7.20 7.96
N LYS A 9 -4.92 -7.52 9.03
CA LYS A 9 -4.69 -8.90 9.47
C LYS A 9 -5.94 -9.59 10.01
N PHE A 10 -6.98 -8.81 10.35
CA PHE A 10 -8.26 -9.32 10.82
C PHE A 10 -9.31 -9.38 9.72
N TYR A 11 -8.95 -9.02 8.48
CA TYR A 11 -9.82 -9.21 7.34
C TYR A 11 -9.86 -10.70 6.96
N GLU A 12 -10.77 -11.43 7.61
CA GLU A 12 -11.05 -12.83 7.32
C GLU A 12 -11.79 -12.93 5.98
N SER A 13 -11.09 -13.36 4.94
CA SER A 13 -11.67 -13.69 3.65
C SER A 13 -11.00 -14.92 3.08
N THR A 14 -11.79 -15.82 2.53
CA THR A 14 -11.28 -16.94 1.72
C THR A 14 -10.84 -16.48 0.33
N VAL A 15 -11.14 -15.23 -0.04
CA VAL A 15 -10.76 -14.60 -1.31
C VAL A 15 -9.40 -13.92 -1.16
N TYR A 16 -8.42 -14.45 -1.87
CA TYR A 16 -7.09 -13.86 -1.98
C TYR A 16 -6.89 -13.21 -3.33
N VAL A 17 -5.96 -12.26 -3.40
CA VAL A 17 -5.51 -11.64 -4.64
C VAL A 17 -4.02 -11.93 -4.78
N LYS A 18 -3.62 -12.45 -5.94
CA LYS A 18 -2.24 -12.72 -6.32
C LYS A 18 -1.69 -11.55 -7.13
N GLU A 19 -0.41 -11.28 -6.91
CA GLU A 19 0.35 -10.29 -7.67
C GLU A 19 0.42 -10.66 -9.16
N PRO A 20 0.63 -9.68 -10.05
CA PRO A 20 0.84 -9.93 -11.47
C PRO A 20 2.16 -10.68 -11.72
N ASP A 21 2.12 -11.72 -12.53
CA ASP A 21 3.29 -12.53 -12.90
C ASP A 21 4.09 -11.96 -14.08
N ASN A 22 3.56 -10.94 -14.77
CA ASN A 22 4.07 -10.45 -16.06
C ASN A 22 4.61 -9.01 -16.02
N ILE A 23 5.06 -8.55 -14.85
CA ILE A 23 5.74 -7.25 -14.72
C ILE A 23 7.23 -7.42 -15.03
N ALA A 24 7.78 -6.49 -15.82
CA ALA A 24 9.19 -6.50 -16.17
C ALA A 24 10.08 -6.36 -14.92
N VAL A 25 11.19 -7.09 -14.88
CA VAL A 25 12.09 -7.21 -13.70
C VAL A 25 12.68 -5.86 -13.26
N ASP A 26 12.81 -4.91 -14.17
CA ASP A 26 13.36 -3.57 -13.91
C ASP A 26 12.32 -2.59 -13.35
N VAL A 27 11.03 -2.95 -13.34
CA VAL A 27 9.95 -2.17 -12.77
C VAL A 27 9.85 -2.42 -11.27
N ASN A 28 9.87 -1.36 -10.46
CA ASN A 28 9.86 -1.49 -9.01
C ASN A 28 9.02 -0.38 -8.37
N PHE A 29 7.89 -0.77 -7.78
CA PHE A 29 6.91 0.10 -7.11
C PHE A 29 7.32 0.49 -5.68
N LEU A 30 8.40 -0.10 -5.16
CA LEU A 30 8.90 0.16 -3.81
C LEU A 30 9.98 1.25 -3.78
N ARG A 31 10.63 1.56 -4.91
CA ARG A 31 11.75 2.52 -4.98
C ARG A 31 11.37 3.98 -4.72
N GLY A 32 10.08 4.30 -4.62
CA GLY A 32 9.60 5.67 -4.39
C GLY A 32 9.97 6.65 -5.50
N ARG A 33 10.24 6.16 -6.71
CA ARG A 33 10.58 6.96 -7.90
C ARG A 33 9.54 6.76 -8.99
N LEU A 34 9.43 7.73 -9.88
CA LEU A 34 8.59 7.58 -11.07
C LEU A 34 9.03 6.33 -11.85
N ILE A 35 8.06 5.46 -12.13
CA ILE A 35 8.22 4.37 -13.09
C ILE A 35 8.00 4.99 -14.46
N THR A 36 9.04 5.00 -15.28
CA THR A 36 9.03 5.53 -16.65
C THR A 36 9.05 4.43 -17.71
N GLN A 37 9.21 3.18 -17.27
CA GLN A 37 9.17 2.00 -18.13
C GLN A 37 7.77 1.83 -18.72
N SER A 38 7.70 1.36 -19.96
CA SER A 38 6.44 0.99 -20.59
C SER A 38 5.87 -0.27 -19.92
N LEU A 39 4.62 -0.18 -19.49
CA LEU A 39 3.87 -1.29 -18.90
C LEU A 39 2.76 -1.76 -19.83
N VAL A 40 2.50 -3.06 -19.84
CA VAL A 40 1.29 -3.60 -20.45
C VAL A 40 0.13 -3.29 -19.52
N LEU A 41 -0.85 -2.54 -20.01
CA LEU A 41 -2.01 -2.10 -19.24
C LEU A 41 -3.30 -2.74 -19.80
N PRO A 42 -4.30 -3.03 -18.94
CA PRO A 42 -4.24 -2.92 -17.48
C PRO A 42 -3.31 -3.97 -16.86
N ILE A 43 -2.76 -3.68 -15.69
CA ILE A 43 -2.03 -4.68 -14.89
C ILE A 43 -3.06 -5.69 -14.37
N VAL A 44 -2.82 -6.98 -14.60
CA VAL A 44 -3.77 -8.04 -14.26
C VAL A 44 -3.31 -8.77 -13.01
N TYR A 45 -4.06 -8.60 -11.92
CA TYR A 45 -3.98 -9.43 -10.73
C TYR A 45 -4.93 -10.61 -10.88
N THR A 46 -4.69 -11.72 -10.17
CA THR A 46 -5.61 -12.86 -10.19
C THR A 46 -6.20 -13.16 -8.81
N THR A 47 -7.34 -13.83 -8.77
CA THR A 47 -8.04 -14.17 -7.52
C THR A 47 -8.74 -15.52 -7.62
N ASN A 48 -8.98 -16.16 -6.48
CA ASN A 48 -9.89 -17.30 -6.37
C ASN A 48 -11.35 -16.90 -6.09
N GLY A 49 -11.65 -15.60 -5.96
CA GLY A 49 -13.02 -15.12 -5.86
C GLY A 49 -13.81 -15.38 -7.15
N LYS A 50 -15.13 -15.45 -7.03
CA LYS A 50 -16.09 -15.60 -8.14
C LYS A 50 -17.07 -14.43 -8.17
N SER A 51 -17.89 -14.35 -9.21
CA SER A 51 -18.93 -13.33 -9.32
C SER A 51 -19.78 -13.23 -8.04
N GLY A 52 -19.94 -12.01 -7.53
CA GLY A 52 -20.66 -11.71 -6.29
C GLY A 52 -19.80 -11.72 -5.02
N ASP A 53 -18.56 -12.22 -5.08
CA ASP A 53 -17.64 -12.13 -3.95
C ASP A 53 -17.10 -10.70 -3.78
N GLU A 54 -16.86 -10.33 -2.52
CA GLU A 54 -16.19 -9.08 -2.17
C GLU A 54 -14.67 -9.26 -2.27
N VAL A 55 -14.01 -8.35 -2.98
CA VAL A 55 -12.56 -8.28 -3.10
C VAL A 55 -12.05 -7.07 -2.31
N ARG A 56 -10.86 -7.20 -1.73
CA ARG A 56 -10.23 -6.16 -0.91
C ARG A 56 -9.94 -4.89 -1.70
N ASP A 57 -10.06 -3.74 -1.04
CA ASP A 57 -9.75 -2.43 -1.62
C ASP A 57 -8.29 -2.04 -1.54
N PHE A 58 -7.55 -2.72 -0.69
CA PHE A 58 -6.16 -2.44 -0.43
C PHE A 58 -5.42 -3.76 -0.29
N LEU A 59 -4.28 -3.83 -0.97
CA LEU A 59 -3.32 -4.90 -0.85
C LEU A 59 -1.92 -4.29 -0.88
N ASP A 60 -1.23 -4.36 0.24
CA ASP A 60 0.16 -3.96 0.39
C ASP A 60 1.08 -5.14 0.08
N THR A 61 1.71 -5.10 -1.10
CA THR A 61 2.66 -6.10 -1.60
C THR A 61 3.75 -5.41 -2.44
N SER A 62 4.56 -6.18 -3.19
CA SER A 62 5.58 -5.63 -4.10
C SER A 62 4.97 -4.76 -5.19
N TYR A 63 3.74 -5.06 -5.60
CA TYR A 63 2.91 -4.27 -6.51
C TYR A 63 1.61 -3.87 -5.79
N PRO A 64 1.62 -2.79 -4.99
CA PRO A 64 0.46 -2.42 -4.20
C PRO A 64 -0.77 -2.21 -5.07
N LEU A 65 -1.90 -2.75 -4.65
CA LEU A 65 -3.17 -2.63 -5.34
C LEU A 65 -4.13 -1.83 -4.48
N MET A 66 -4.80 -0.86 -5.09
CA MET A 66 -5.83 -0.06 -4.44
C MET A 66 -7.06 0.04 -5.33
N SER A 67 -8.26 -0.09 -4.78
CA SER A 67 -9.48 0.26 -5.51
C SER A 67 -9.53 1.76 -5.76
N LYS A 68 -10.24 2.16 -6.80
CA LYS A 68 -10.47 3.56 -7.16
C LYS A 68 -11.02 4.37 -5.99
N ARG A 69 -11.97 3.82 -5.23
CA ARG A 69 -12.53 4.50 -4.05
C ARG A 69 -11.48 4.73 -2.95
N PHE A 70 -10.56 3.79 -2.73
CA PHE A 70 -9.48 3.97 -1.74
C PHE A 70 -8.50 5.07 -2.19
N VAL A 71 -8.14 5.09 -3.47
CA VAL A 71 -7.30 6.13 -4.07
C VAL A 71 -7.95 7.51 -4.01
N GLU A 72 -9.24 7.61 -4.32
CA GLU A 72 -10.00 8.87 -4.25
C GLU A 72 -10.04 9.42 -2.82
N LEU A 73 -10.17 8.56 -1.81
CA LEU A 73 -10.13 8.97 -0.41
C LEU A 73 -8.75 9.42 0.04
N LEU A 74 -7.67 8.78 -0.41
CA LEU A 74 -6.30 9.25 -0.16
C LEU A 74 -6.11 10.66 -0.73
N ARG A 75 -6.54 10.88 -1.98
CA ARG A 75 -6.46 12.19 -2.65
C ARG A 75 -7.31 13.24 -1.96
N ALA A 76 -8.53 12.91 -1.56
CA ALA A 76 -9.41 13.81 -0.80
C ALA A 76 -8.82 14.15 0.58
N GLY A 77 -8.01 13.25 1.16
CA GLY A 77 -7.21 13.49 2.36
C GLY A 77 -5.93 14.31 2.13
N GLY A 78 -5.67 14.75 0.89
CA GLY A 78 -4.54 15.60 0.50
C GLY A 78 -3.34 14.86 -0.07
N VAL A 79 -3.35 13.53 -0.15
CA VAL A 79 -2.23 12.74 -0.70
C VAL A 79 -2.12 12.99 -2.21
N ASP A 80 -0.97 13.50 -2.66
CA ASP A 80 -0.71 13.91 -4.04
C ASP A 80 0.44 13.16 -4.73
N ASN A 81 1.16 12.32 -3.99
CA ASN A 81 2.37 11.63 -4.42
C ASN A 81 2.12 10.20 -4.96
N LEU A 82 0.97 9.98 -5.60
CA LEU A 82 0.62 8.66 -6.17
C LEU A 82 0.80 8.65 -7.69
N GLN A 83 1.59 7.69 -8.18
CA GLN A 83 1.57 7.30 -9.58
C GLN A 83 0.66 6.06 -9.73
N LEU A 84 -0.36 6.19 -10.57
CA LEU A 84 -1.41 5.18 -10.73
C LEU A 84 -1.31 4.48 -12.08
N PHE A 85 -1.42 3.16 -12.07
CA PHE A 85 -1.51 2.33 -13.27
C PHE A 85 -2.82 1.57 -13.28
N PRO A 86 -3.66 1.69 -14.32
CA PRO A 86 -4.92 0.94 -14.40
C PRO A 86 -4.68 -0.55 -14.17
N ALA A 87 -5.48 -1.14 -13.29
CA ALA A 87 -5.39 -2.54 -12.94
C ALA A 87 -6.78 -3.18 -12.90
N VAL A 88 -6.79 -4.49 -13.07
CA VAL A 88 -7.98 -5.34 -12.93
C VAL A 88 -7.63 -6.56 -12.11
N ILE A 89 -8.62 -7.12 -11.43
CA ILE A 89 -8.50 -8.41 -10.73
C ILE A 89 -9.33 -9.42 -11.52
N LYS A 90 -8.72 -10.52 -11.95
CA LYS A 90 -9.37 -11.57 -12.74
C LYS A 90 -9.51 -12.86 -11.94
N SER A 91 -10.73 -13.39 -11.90
CA SER A 91 -11.04 -14.69 -11.30
C SER A 91 -10.41 -15.82 -12.10
N GLU A 92 -9.70 -16.71 -11.40
CA GLU A 92 -9.19 -17.98 -11.92
C GLU A 92 -10.27 -19.07 -11.91
N VAL A 93 -11.44 -18.82 -11.30
CA VAL A 93 -12.52 -19.79 -11.10
C VAL A 93 -13.57 -19.72 -12.21
N ASP A 94 -14.11 -18.52 -12.46
CA ASP A 94 -15.23 -18.27 -13.37
C ASP A 94 -14.94 -17.18 -14.42
N GLY A 95 -13.74 -16.58 -14.39
CA GLY A 95 -13.33 -15.54 -15.33
C GLY A 95 -13.92 -14.15 -15.06
N SER A 96 -14.66 -13.96 -13.95
CA SER A 96 -15.14 -12.64 -13.51
C SER A 96 -14.00 -11.63 -13.39
N VAL A 97 -14.30 -10.37 -13.68
CA VAL A 97 -13.33 -9.27 -13.64
C VAL A 97 -13.85 -8.18 -12.71
N TRP A 98 -13.04 -7.80 -11.74
CA TRP A 98 -13.25 -6.59 -10.96
C TRP A 98 -12.39 -5.48 -11.55
N GLU A 99 -13.08 -4.47 -12.09
CA GLU A 99 -12.50 -3.25 -12.64
C GLU A 99 -12.38 -2.18 -11.55
N ASP A 100 -11.97 -0.96 -11.93
CA ASP A 100 -11.78 0.18 -11.03
C ASP A 100 -10.71 -0.07 -9.94
N TYR A 101 -9.59 -0.66 -10.34
CA TYR A 101 -8.40 -0.79 -9.50
C TYR A 101 -7.19 -0.08 -10.12
N TYR A 102 -6.21 0.20 -9.27
CA TYR A 102 -4.91 0.72 -9.66
C TYR A 102 -3.80 -0.07 -8.98
N ALA A 103 -2.77 -0.43 -9.73
CA ALA A 103 -1.47 -0.67 -9.13
C ALA A 103 -0.87 0.70 -8.77
N VAL A 104 -0.44 0.86 -7.53
CA VAL A 104 -0.09 2.17 -6.95
C VAL A 104 1.37 2.22 -6.57
N ASN A 105 2.09 3.15 -7.18
CA ASN A 105 3.44 3.53 -6.78
C ASN A 105 3.37 4.80 -5.94
N VAL A 106 3.83 4.72 -4.69
CA VAL A 106 3.93 5.86 -3.77
C VAL A 106 5.29 6.51 -3.97
N LEU A 107 5.30 7.77 -4.39
CA LEU A 107 6.52 8.51 -4.68
C LEU A 107 7.10 9.11 -3.39
N GLY A 108 8.42 9.03 -3.23
CA GLY A 108 9.13 9.52 -2.06
C GLY A 108 9.51 8.42 -1.09
N LEU A 109 10.83 8.26 -0.92
CA LEU A 109 11.42 7.57 0.23
C LEU A 109 11.88 8.62 1.22
N ILE A 110 11.56 8.41 2.50
CA ILE A 110 11.98 9.30 3.57
C ILE A 110 12.76 8.50 4.61
N ALA A 111 14.01 8.93 4.86
CA ALA A 111 14.83 8.43 5.95
C ALA A 111 14.43 9.09 7.25
N CYS A 112 13.56 8.41 8.01
CA CYS A 112 13.08 8.92 9.29
C CYS A 112 13.01 7.85 10.37
N ALA A 113 13.53 6.63 10.14
CA ALA A 113 13.57 5.63 11.19
C ALA A 113 14.42 6.15 12.37
N ASP A 114 13.91 5.98 13.58
CA ASP A 114 14.69 6.19 14.79
C ASP A 114 15.33 4.86 15.18
N MET A 115 16.55 4.64 14.71
CA MET A 115 17.26 3.36 14.89
C MET A 115 17.57 3.08 16.36
N ASP A 116 17.76 4.11 17.19
CA ASP A 116 18.07 3.93 18.61
C ASP A 116 16.84 3.49 19.42
N ASN A 117 15.64 3.84 18.94
CA ASN A 117 14.37 3.51 19.58
C ASN A 117 13.55 2.45 18.82
N SER A 118 14.09 1.86 17.76
CA SER A 118 13.43 0.80 16.98
C SER A 118 13.99 -0.58 17.32
N ASP A 119 13.15 -1.60 17.19
CA ASP A 119 13.57 -3.00 17.26
C ASP A 119 13.57 -3.60 15.85
N TYR A 120 14.74 -4.02 15.38
CA TYR A 120 14.93 -4.46 13.99
C TYR A 120 15.99 -5.55 13.85
N ASP A 121 15.94 -6.26 12.72
CA ASP A 121 17.03 -7.08 12.19
C ASP A 121 17.63 -6.38 10.97
N GLU A 122 18.96 -6.36 10.87
CA GLU A 122 19.64 -6.01 9.62
C GLU A 122 19.74 -7.27 8.75
N ILE A 123 19.03 -7.29 7.62
CA ILE A 123 19.00 -8.46 6.73
C ILE A 123 20.19 -8.43 5.77
N MET A 124 20.59 -7.23 5.36
CA MET A 124 21.80 -6.95 4.58
C MET A 124 22.23 -5.50 4.89
N PRO A 125 23.48 -5.11 4.61
CA PRO A 125 23.99 -3.78 4.96
C PRO A 125 23.07 -2.65 4.48
N GLY A 126 22.52 -1.87 5.41
CA GLY A 126 21.61 -0.75 5.12
C GLY A 126 20.16 -1.13 4.79
N HIS A 127 19.77 -2.39 4.99
CA HIS A 127 18.40 -2.86 4.81
C HIS A 127 17.91 -3.59 6.05
N TYR A 128 16.83 -3.06 6.61
CA TYR A 128 16.33 -3.48 7.92
C TYR A 128 14.94 -4.09 7.80
N ARG A 129 14.61 -4.97 8.75
CA ARG A 129 13.24 -5.42 8.98
C ARG A 129 12.86 -5.08 10.40
N PHE A 130 11.88 -4.21 10.53
CA PHE A 130 11.41 -3.72 11.82
C PHE A 130 10.39 -4.66 12.45
N ARG A 131 10.67 -5.13 13.67
CA ARG A 131 9.68 -5.71 14.57
C ARG A 131 8.84 -4.61 15.20
N GLU A 132 9.52 -3.58 15.72
CA GLU A 132 8.93 -2.34 16.21
C GLU A 132 9.63 -1.14 15.55
N LEU A 133 8.84 -0.17 15.09
CA LEU A 133 9.34 0.99 14.35
C LEU A 133 9.03 2.25 15.13
N ALA A 134 10.07 2.97 15.52
CA ALA A 134 10.04 4.37 15.92
C ALA A 134 10.45 5.26 14.75
N ILE A 135 9.93 6.48 14.67
CA ILE A 135 10.38 7.45 13.67
C ILE A 135 10.61 8.83 14.29
N GLN A 136 11.59 9.54 13.74
CA GLN A 136 11.84 10.97 13.94
C GLN A 136 10.84 11.76 13.10
N ALA A 137 9.69 12.13 13.69
CA ALA A 137 8.55 12.70 12.98
C ALA A 137 8.87 14.02 12.25
N GLU A 138 9.81 14.81 12.77
CA GLU A 138 10.31 16.04 12.17
C GLU A 138 11.02 15.78 10.82
N LYS A 139 11.67 14.62 10.65
CA LYS A 139 12.29 14.23 9.37
C LYS A 139 11.27 13.87 8.29
N ALA A 140 10.03 13.57 8.69
CA ALA A 140 8.96 13.29 7.74
C ALA A 140 8.43 14.54 7.02
N ASN A 141 8.83 15.75 7.42
CA ASN A 141 8.52 17.02 6.73
C ASN A 141 7.04 17.16 6.34
N ASP A 142 6.15 16.83 7.28
CA ASP A 142 4.68 16.86 7.10
C ASP A 142 4.12 16.01 5.94
N ALA A 143 4.91 15.06 5.40
CA ALA A 143 4.46 14.17 4.34
C ALA A 143 3.21 13.38 4.75
N LEU A 144 2.20 13.30 3.89
CA LEU A 144 0.92 12.66 4.22
C LEU A 144 0.94 11.13 4.05
N LEU A 145 1.71 10.66 3.08
CA LEU A 145 1.94 9.25 2.78
C LEU A 145 3.33 9.13 2.17
N PHE A 146 4.13 8.15 2.56
CA PHE A 146 5.45 7.91 1.97
C PHE A 146 5.91 6.47 2.22
N ARG A 147 7.02 6.08 1.61
CA ARG A 147 7.73 4.84 1.92
C ARG A 147 8.93 5.12 2.81
N LEU A 148 9.16 4.27 3.81
CA LEU A 148 10.34 4.38 4.67
C LEU A 148 11.60 4.05 3.88
N GLN A 149 12.66 4.86 3.97
CA GLN A 149 13.89 4.61 3.21
C GLN A 149 14.64 3.37 3.70
N GLU A 150 14.62 3.14 5.01
CA GLU A 150 15.30 2.04 5.70
C GLU A 150 14.64 0.67 5.44
N ASP A 151 13.34 0.68 5.11
CA ASP A 151 12.57 -0.47 4.66
C ASP A 151 11.45 -0.01 3.71
N ALA A 152 11.73 -0.04 2.40
CA ALA A 152 10.82 0.45 1.36
C ALA A 152 9.50 -0.34 1.26
N THR A 153 9.39 -1.50 1.92
CA THR A 153 8.13 -2.24 2.02
C THR A 153 7.14 -1.54 2.95
N ILE A 154 7.61 -0.70 3.88
CA ILE A 154 6.77 0.00 4.85
C ILE A 154 6.20 1.28 4.22
N MET A 155 4.88 1.33 4.06
CA MET A 155 4.15 2.57 3.83
C MET A 155 3.79 3.25 5.16
N VAL A 156 4.15 4.53 5.29
CA VAL A 156 3.86 5.37 6.45
C VAL A 156 2.82 6.40 6.06
N ILE A 157 1.76 6.52 6.86
CA ILE A 157 0.64 7.44 6.65
C ILE A 157 0.50 8.38 7.84
N GLN A 158 0.23 9.66 7.57
CA GLN A 158 -0.10 10.62 8.62
C GLN A 158 -1.44 10.24 9.25
N LYS A 159 -1.53 10.31 10.58
CA LYS A 159 -2.72 9.87 11.34
C LYS A 159 -4.00 10.57 10.90
N SER A 160 -3.92 11.86 10.55
CA SER A 160 -5.03 12.67 10.04
C SER A 160 -5.67 12.06 8.79
N VAL A 161 -4.86 11.59 7.83
CA VAL A 161 -5.34 10.96 6.60
C VAL A 161 -6.04 9.63 6.91
N GLY A 162 -5.45 8.79 7.76
CA GLY A 162 -6.10 7.55 8.19
C GLY A 162 -7.43 7.79 8.93
N GLN A 163 -7.51 8.85 9.74
CA GLN A 163 -8.75 9.26 10.39
C GLN A 163 -9.78 9.82 9.41
N PHE A 164 -9.33 10.57 8.41
CA PHE A 164 -10.18 11.06 7.32
C PHE A 164 -10.81 9.90 6.55
N ILE A 165 -10.03 8.91 6.11
CA ILE A 165 -10.55 7.74 5.39
C ILE A 165 -11.62 7.03 6.25
N ARG A 166 -11.38 6.84 7.55
CA ARG A 166 -12.36 6.24 8.47
C ARG A 166 -13.62 7.07 8.65
N SER A 167 -13.53 8.39 8.63
CA SER A 167 -14.70 9.26 8.76
C SER A 167 -15.57 9.26 7.51
N GLN A 168 -14.97 9.02 6.34
CA GLN A 168 -15.69 8.85 5.07
C GLN A 168 -16.28 7.44 4.87
N ASP A 169 -15.86 6.47 5.68
CA ASP A 169 -16.35 5.08 5.63
C ASP A 169 -16.83 4.58 7.02
N PRO A 170 -17.87 5.21 7.61
CA PRO A 170 -18.36 4.86 8.94
C PRO A 170 -18.90 3.42 9.02
N ASP A 171 -19.38 2.90 7.89
CA ASP A 171 -19.93 1.54 7.76
C ASP A 171 -18.83 0.48 7.53
N LYS A 172 -17.56 0.87 7.41
CA LYS A 172 -16.42 -0.03 7.15
C LYS A 172 -16.61 -0.88 5.88
N LYS A 173 -17.07 -0.25 4.80
CA LYS A 173 -17.25 -0.85 3.47
C LYS A 173 -15.93 -1.02 2.72
N LEU A 174 -14.89 -0.25 3.06
CA LEU A 174 -13.53 -0.47 2.57
C LEU A 174 -12.91 -1.67 3.27
N LYS A 175 -12.36 -2.59 2.48
CA LYS A 175 -11.86 -3.89 2.95
C LYS A 175 -10.35 -4.02 2.76
N GLY A 176 -9.73 -4.83 3.62
CA GLY A 176 -8.33 -5.24 3.50
C GLY A 176 -7.28 -4.21 3.93
N TRP A 177 -7.66 -3.03 4.42
CA TRP A 177 -6.73 -2.02 4.91
C TRP A 177 -6.85 -1.80 6.42
N SER A 178 -5.74 -1.50 7.07
CA SER A 178 -5.70 -1.09 8.46
C SER A 178 -4.49 -0.18 8.72
N VAL A 179 -4.32 0.23 9.97
CA VAL A 179 -3.16 1.00 10.40
C VAL A 179 -2.45 0.33 11.57
N GLY A 180 -1.14 0.16 11.43
CA GLY A 180 -0.24 -0.32 12.48
C GLY A 180 0.33 0.85 13.29
N LYS A 181 0.67 0.59 14.54
CA LYS A 181 1.35 1.57 15.39
C LYS A 181 2.79 1.79 14.91
N ILE A 182 3.23 3.03 15.03
CA ILE A 182 4.63 3.45 15.09
C ILE A 182 4.84 3.89 16.55
N ILE A 183 5.85 3.34 17.21
CA ILE A 183 6.17 3.70 18.60
C ILE A 183 6.71 5.13 18.62
N GLN A 184 6.37 5.88 19.67
CA GLN A 184 6.72 7.28 19.87
C GLN A 184 7.47 7.44 21.17
#